data_AF-A0A5B7E7J4-F1
#
_entry.id   AF-A0A5B7E7J4-F1
#
_cell.length_a   1.000
_cell.length_b   1.000
_cell.length_c   1.000
_cell.angle_alpha   90.00
_cell.angle_beta   90.00
_cell.angle_gamma   90.00
#
_symmetry.space_group_name_H-M   'P 1'
#
loop_
_entity.id
_entity.type
_entity.pdbx_description
1 polymer ?
#
loop_
_entity_poly.entity_id
_entity_poly.type
_entity_poly.pdbx_seq_one_letter_code
_entity_poly.pdbx_strand_id
1 'polypeptide(L)'
;MTPEPSKIELLAKLTLDYLKMSREEGLDVDVPLLFISFPSTKDPEWKKKYPGKTTMAIVTLMPYDWVSEWNNNRVKKRGDEYESIKKTFGHKAVEQACRLFPSIRDHIDYVSVGTPVSNNYYLGAPRGEIYGLDHTRERFSLWNNAILRAKTDIPGLVMRTTIRYTGITSNTASKRYSGGCEKGDDGALYTTKFAVV
;
A
#
# COMPACT_ATOMS: atom_id res chain seq x y z
N MET A 1 -31.95 19.46 -10.66
CA MET A 1 -30.51 19.79 -10.76
C MET A 1 -29.80 18.91 -9.75
N THR A 2 -29.12 17.86 -10.20
CA THR A 2 -28.33 17.00 -9.30
C THR A 2 -27.17 17.83 -8.74
N PRO A 3 -26.90 17.81 -7.43
CA PRO A 3 -25.79 18.57 -6.86
C PRO A 3 -24.48 18.10 -7.48
N GLU A 4 -23.55 19.02 -7.72
CA GLU A 4 -22.21 18.65 -8.18
C GLU A 4 -21.53 17.74 -7.13
N PRO A 5 -20.82 16.70 -7.57
CA PRO A 5 -20.13 15.80 -6.66
C PRO A 5 -19.04 16.54 -5.88
N SER A 6 -18.94 16.22 -4.60
CA SER A 6 -17.86 16.72 -3.74
C SER A 6 -16.49 16.25 -4.25
N LYS A 7 -15.42 16.96 -3.87
CA LYS A 7 -14.04 16.56 -4.19
C LYS A 7 -13.71 15.13 -3.71
N ILE A 8 -14.31 14.70 -2.60
CA ILE A 8 -14.13 13.35 -2.05
C ILE A 8 -14.78 12.30 -2.96
N GLU A 9 -16.01 12.55 -3.42
CA GLU A 9 -16.71 11.66 -4.34
C GLU A 9 -16.01 11.57 -5.70
N LEU A 10 -15.48 12.69 -6.19
CA LEU A 10 -14.69 12.70 -7.42
C LEU A 10 -13.40 11.88 -7.28
N LEU A 11 -12.65 12.05 -6.19
CA LEU A 11 -11.44 11.27 -5.92
C LEU A 11 -11.75 9.79 -5.76
N ALA A 12 -12.84 9.44 -5.07
CA ALA A 12 -13.29 8.06 -4.92
C ALA A 12 -13.62 7.45 -6.28
N LYS A 13 -14.38 8.16 -7.13
CA LYS A 13 -14.69 7.71 -8.49
C LYS A 13 -13.43 7.50 -9.32
N LEU A 14 -12.52 8.49 -9.37
CA LEU A 14 -11.26 8.38 -10.11
C LEU A 14 -10.41 7.20 -9.64
N THR A 15 -10.37 6.97 -8.33
CA THR A 15 -9.64 5.84 -7.74
C THR A 15 -10.27 4.51 -8.14
N LEU A 16 -11.59 4.37 -8.05
CA LEU A 16 -12.28 3.14 -8.43
C LEU A 16 -12.18 2.85 -9.93
N ASP A 17 -12.27 3.88 -10.76
CA ASP A 17 -12.10 3.74 -12.22
C ASP A 17 -10.67 3.29 -12.54
N TYR A 18 -9.65 3.89 -11.90
CA TYR A 18 -8.25 3.48 -12.04
C TYR A 18 -8.00 2.03 -11.60
N LEU A 19 -8.59 1.60 -10.48
CA LEU A 19 -8.41 0.23 -9.99
C LEU A 19 -9.03 -0.84 -10.89
N LYS A 20 -9.97 -0.47 -11.78
CA LYS A 20 -10.61 -1.36 -12.76
C LYS A 20 -9.86 -1.42 -14.09
N MET A 21 -8.90 -0.53 -14.31
CA MET A 21 -8.15 -0.48 -15.56
C MET A 21 -7.26 -1.72 -15.73
N SER A 22 -6.99 -2.06 -16.99
CA SER A 22 -5.91 -2.99 -17.31
C SER A 22 -4.56 -2.38 -16.92
N ARG A 23 -3.54 -3.23 -16.86
CA ARG A 23 -2.17 -2.79 -16.61
C ARG A 23 -1.72 -1.81 -17.69
N GLU A 24 -2.06 -2.10 -18.94
CA GLU A 24 -1.66 -1.35 -20.11
C GLU A 24 -2.26 0.06 -20.07
N GLU A 25 -3.55 0.18 -19.76
CA GLU A 25 -4.21 1.48 -19.53
C GLU A 25 -3.57 2.22 -18.34
N GLY A 26 -3.27 1.50 -17.25
CA GLY A 26 -2.61 2.04 -16.07
C GLY A 26 -1.21 2.60 -16.34
N LEU A 27 -0.48 2.04 -17.31
CA LEU A 27 0.84 2.53 -17.72
C LEU A 27 0.77 3.89 -18.43
N ASP A 28 -0.37 4.25 -19.02
CA ASP A 28 -0.55 5.50 -19.77
C ASP A 28 -1.18 6.65 -18.97
N VAL A 29 -1.82 6.37 -17.82
CA VAL A 29 -2.52 7.41 -17.01
C VAL A 29 -1.86 7.72 -15.67
N ASP A 30 -1.85 8.97 -15.24
CA ASP A 30 -1.32 9.36 -13.92
C ASP A 30 -2.04 8.64 -12.77
N VAL A 31 -1.33 8.36 -11.67
CA VAL A 31 -1.99 7.73 -10.52
C VAL A 31 -2.93 8.74 -9.84
N PRO A 32 -4.16 8.33 -9.48
CA PRO A 32 -5.17 9.26 -8.96
C PRO A 32 -4.91 9.70 -7.52
N LEU A 33 -4.09 8.96 -6.77
CA LEU A 33 -3.85 9.18 -5.35
C LEU A 33 -2.37 9.01 -5.01
N LEU A 34 -1.78 10.03 -4.40
CA LEU A 34 -0.41 10.01 -3.89
C LEU A 34 -0.41 10.43 -2.43
N PHE A 35 0.11 9.55 -1.57
CA PHE A 35 0.52 9.92 -0.22
C PHE A 35 2.01 10.21 -0.22
N ILE A 36 2.41 11.46 0.04
CA ILE A 36 3.81 11.89 0.07
C ILE A 36 4.17 12.28 1.49
N SER A 37 5.29 11.75 2.00
CA SER A 37 5.79 12.09 3.33
C SER A 37 7.32 12.14 3.35
N PHE A 38 7.89 12.90 4.27
CA PHE A 38 9.35 13.00 4.45
C PHE A 38 9.73 12.40 5.81
N PRO A 39 9.93 11.08 5.94
CA PRO A 39 10.15 10.47 7.25
C PRO A 39 11.41 10.97 7.95
N SER A 40 12.50 11.23 7.19
CA SER A 40 13.73 11.84 7.71
C SER A 40 13.54 13.15 8.48
N THR A 41 12.58 14.01 8.09
CA THR A 41 12.33 15.28 8.79
C THR A 41 11.63 15.10 10.13
N LYS A 42 11.07 13.91 10.38
CA LYS A 42 10.40 13.53 11.62
C LYS A 42 11.36 12.89 12.64
N ASP A 43 12.58 12.54 12.24
CA ASP A 43 13.61 12.00 13.14
C ASP A 43 14.60 13.11 13.56
N PRO A 44 14.61 13.54 14.83
CA PRO A 44 15.51 14.59 15.32
C PRO A 44 17.00 14.26 15.14
N GLU A 45 17.37 12.98 15.15
CA GLU A 45 18.76 12.53 15.02
C GLU A 45 19.19 12.37 13.55
N TRP A 46 18.26 12.49 12.59
CA TRP A 46 18.55 12.22 11.18
C TRP A 46 19.65 13.14 10.63
N LYS A 47 19.55 14.44 10.88
CA LYS A 47 20.53 15.44 10.39
C LYS A 47 21.95 15.16 10.90
N LYS A 48 22.07 14.55 12.08
CA LYS A 48 23.36 14.19 12.68
C LYS A 48 23.94 12.93 12.04
N LYS A 49 23.11 11.92 11.77
CA LYS A 49 23.53 10.64 11.18
C LYS A 49 23.77 10.74 9.67
N TYR A 50 22.96 11.52 8.97
CA TYR A 50 22.94 11.63 7.51
C TYR A 50 22.88 13.11 7.09
N PRO A 51 23.96 13.88 7.30
CA PRO A 51 23.99 15.29 6.97
C PRO A 51 23.76 15.52 5.47
N GLY A 52 22.93 16.51 5.14
CA GLY A 52 22.59 16.87 3.76
C GLY A 52 21.67 15.89 3.03
N LYS A 53 21.22 14.81 3.67
CA LYS A 53 20.34 13.80 3.06
C LYS A 53 18.93 13.88 3.63
N THR A 54 17.94 13.73 2.77
CA THR A 54 16.51 13.66 3.13
C THR A 54 15.90 12.47 2.43
N THR A 55 14.98 11.78 3.09
CA THR A 55 14.20 10.71 2.47
C THR A 55 12.76 11.16 2.23
N MET A 56 12.22 10.84 1.06
CA MET A 56 10.82 10.98 0.71
C MET A 56 10.19 9.61 0.51
N ALA A 57 9.05 9.36 1.14
CA ALA A 57 8.25 8.17 0.94
C ALA A 57 6.98 8.55 0.19
N ILE A 58 6.77 7.91 -0.96
CA ILE A 58 5.54 8.03 -1.74
C ILE A 58 4.80 6.69 -1.62
N VAL A 59 3.51 6.72 -1.33
CA VAL A 59 2.65 5.53 -1.33
C VAL A 59 1.48 5.80 -2.27
N THR A 60 1.26 4.86 -3.20
CA THR A 60 0.17 4.92 -4.18
C THR A 60 -0.55 3.58 -4.28
N LEU A 61 -1.64 3.55 -5.03
CA LEU A 61 -2.41 2.35 -5.33
C LEU A 61 -1.88 1.67 -6.60
N MET A 62 -1.83 0.34 -6.60
CA MET A 62 -1.48 -0.46 -7.78
C MET A 62 -2.21 -1.80 -7.69
N PRO A 63 -3.17 -2.11 -8.58
CA PRO A 63 -3.86 -3.40 -8.59
C PRO A 63 -2.90 -4.59 -8.52
N TYR A 64 -3.17 -5.54 -7.62
CA TYR A 64 -2.35 -6.74 -7.47
C TYR A 64 -2.24 -7.53 -8.77
N ASP A 65 -3.34 -7.62 -9.50
CA ASP A 65 -3.44 -8.44 -10.71
C ASP A 65 -2.44 -8.00 -11.79
N TRP A 66 -2.09 -6.71 -11.84
CA TRP A 66 -1.09 -6.17 -12.78
C TRP A 66 0.32 -6.76 -12.61
N VAL A 67 0.65 -7.29 -11.43
CA VAL A 67 1.97 -7.88 -11.13
C VAL A 67 1.89 -9.30 -10.57
N SER A 68 0.70 -9.87 -10.53
CA SER A 68 0.42 -11.17 -9.89
C SER A 68 1.22 -12.33 -10.52
N GLU A 69 1.51 -12.26 -11.81
CA GLU A 69 2.27 -13.28 -12.55
C GLU A 69 3.70 -13.49 -12.02
N TRP A 70 4.29 -12.50 -11.35
CA TRP A 70 5.63 -12.62 -10.75
C TRP A 70 5.62 -12.99 -9.26
N ASN A 71 4.47 -13.37 -8.69
CA ASN A 71 4.36 -13.68 -7.27
C ASN A 71 5.25 -14.86 -6.84
N ASN A 72 5.33 -15.89 -7.69
CA ASN A 72 6.12 -17.10 -7.42
C ASN A 72 7.61 -16.96 -7.83
N ASN A 73 7.97 -15.85 -8.48
CA ASN A 73 9.34 -15.60 -8.91
C ASN A 73 10.18 -15.10 -7.73
N ARG A 74 11.46 -15.50 -7.71
CA ARG A 74 12.39 -15.10 -6.65
C ARG A 74 12.53 -13.58 -6.60
N VAL A 75 12.47 -13.01 -5.39
CA VAL A 75 12.66 -11.57 -5.15
C VAL A 75 13.99 -11.10 -5.78
N LYS A 76 13.99 -9.90 -6.39
CA LYS A 76 15.10 -9.33 -7.17
C LYS A 76 15.51 -10.12 -8.42
N LYS A 77 14.82 -11.20 -8.77
CA LYS A 77 15.05 -12.02 -9.97
C LYS A 77 13.73 -12.31 -10.69
N ARG A 78 12.94 -11.27 -10.93
CA ARG A 78 11.61 -11.35 -11.56
C ARG A 78 11.63 -11.09 -13.08
N GLY A 79 12.80 -10.77 -13.63
CA GLY A 79 12.98 -10.48 -15.06
C GLY A 79 12.82 -9.01 -15.40
N ASP A 80 13.23 -8.66 -16.61
CA ASP A 80 13.31 -7.27 -17.07
C ASP A 80 11.94 -6.63 -17.29
N GLU A 81 10.95 -7.43 -17.69
CA GLU A 81 9.56 -6.96 -17.87
C GLU A 81 8.97 -6.43 -16.56
N TYR A 82 9.07 -7.20 -15.48
CA TYR A 82 8.65 -6.78 -14.14
C TYR A 82 9.38 -5.50 -13.69
N GLU A 83 10.69 -5.45 -13.89
CA GLU A 83 11.50 -4.29 -13.50
C GLU A 83 11.13 -3.05 -14.31
N SER A 84 10.81 -3.20 -15.60
CA SER A 84 10.33 -2.14 -16.48
C SER A 84 9.00 -1.59 -15.99
N ILE A 85 7.99 -2.44 -15.79
CA ILE A 85 6.65 -2.05 -15.28
C ILE A 85 6.79 -1.32 -13.95
N LYS A 86 7.55 -1.90 -13.02
CA LYS A 86 7.80 -1.34 -11.69
C LYS A 86 8.44 0.06 -11.79
N LYS A 87 9.44 0.23 -12.65
CA LYS A 87 10.11 1.52 -12.86
C LYS A 87 9.18 2.55 -13.50
N THR A 88 8.36 2.16 -14.48
CA THR A 88 7.39 3.07 -15.12
C THR A 88 6.42 3.66 -14.11
N PHE A 89 5.80 2.84 -13.27
CA PHE A 89 4.92 3.35 -12.21
C PHE A 89 5.68 4.19 -11.17
N GLY A 90 6.92 3.82 -10.84
CA GLY A 90 7.78 4.61 -9.96
C GLY A 90 8.11 5.99 -10.52
N HIS A 91 8.52 6.06 -11.78
CA HIS A 91 8.83 7.33 -12.43
C HIS A 91 7.59 8.23 -12.54
N LYS A 92 6.40 7.67 -12.81
CA LYS A 92 5.15 8.44 -12.82
C LYS A 92 4.84 9.06 -11.46
N ALA A 93 4.94 8.28 -10.39
CA ALA A 93 4.70 8.78 -9.03
C ALA A 93 5.71 9.87 -8.63
N VAL A 94 6.99 9.69 -8.99
CA VAL A 94 8.05 10.70 -8.77
C VAL A 94 7.80 11.96 -9.60
N GLU A 95 7.45 11.82 -10.88
CA GLU A 95 7.17 12.94 -11.77
C GLU A 95 5.98 13.77 -11.26
N GLN A 96 4.90 13.11 -10.84
CA GLN A 96 3.76 13.79 -10.20
C GLN A 96 4.17 14.49 -8.89
N ALA A 97 5.05 13.89 -8.08
CA ALA A 97 5.60 14.55 -6.89
C ALA A 97 6.45 15.77 -7.25
N CYS A 98 7.26 15.72 -8.32
CA CYS A 98 8.02 16.86 -8.82
C CYS A 98 7.11 17.97 -9.37
N ARG A 99 5.95 17.65 -9.96
CA ARG A 99 4.97 18.67 -10.36
C ARG A 99 4.39 19.41 -9.15
N LEU A 100 4.17 18.70 -8.04
CA LEU A 100 3.69 19.28 -6.78
C LEU A 100 4.79 20.05 -6.03
N PHE A 101 6.03 19.56 -6.07
CA PHE A 101 7.18 20.12 -5.39
C PHE A 101 8.38 20.25 -6.36
N PRO A 102 8.41 21.26 -7.24
CA PRO A 102 9.42 21.35 -8.32
C PRO A 102 10.87 21.32 -7.86
N SER A 103 11.16 21.82 -6.66
CA SER A 103 12.52 21.88 -6.10
C SER A 103 13.15 20.51 -5.88
N ILE A 104 12.36 19.43 -5.76
CA ILE A 104 12.92 18.10 -5.49
C ILE A 104 13.59 17.48 -6.71
N ARG A 105 13.24 17.91 -7.94
CA ARG A 105 13.65 17.24 -9.18
C ARG A 105 15.16 17.09 -9.31
N ASP A 106 15.90 18.15 -8.97
CA ASP A 106 17.36 18.18 -9.06
C ASP A 106 18.07 17.63 -7.81
N HIS A 107 17.30 17.13 -6.83
CA HIS A 107 17.79 16.64 -5.54
C HIS A 107 17.49 15.15 -5.31
N ILE A 108 17.08 14.42 -6.36
CA ILE A 108 16.84 12.97 -6.28
C ILE A 108 18.15 12.24 -6.58
N ASP A 109 18.70 11.56 -5.58
CA ASP A 109 19.92 10.74 -5.72
C ASP A 109 19.55 9.29 -6.09
N TYR A 110 18.49 8.75 -5.48
CA TYR A 110 18.12 7.36 -5.64
C TYR A 110 16.60 7.12 -5.52
N VAL A 111 16.06 6.28 -6.42
CA VAL A 111 14.66 5.84 -6.38
C VAL A 111 14.58 4.33 -6.18
N SER A 112 13.92 3.91 -5.11
CA SER A 112 13.56 2.52 -4.84
C SER A 112 12.06 2.32 -4.93
N VAL A 113 11.65 1.27 -5.63
CA VAL A 113 10.24 0.95 -5.88
C VAL A 113 9.92 -0.46 -5.41
N GLY A 114 8.83 -0.61 -4.65
CA GLY A 114 8.27 -1.91 -4.25
C GLY A 114 6.80 -2.04 -4.62
N THR A 115 6.42 -3.17 -5.20
CA THR A 115 5.07 -3.49 -5.70
C THR A 115 4.26 -4.35 -4.71
N PRO A 116 2.97 -4.64 -4.95
CA PRO A 116 2.19 -5.59 -4.15
C PRO A 116 2.87 -6.97 -3.97
N VAL A 117 3.44 -7.56 -5.01
CA VAL A 117 4.19 -8.84 -4.89
C VAL A 117 5.53 -8.70 -4.14
N SER A 118 6.02 -7.47 -3.96
CA SER A 118 7.14 -7.21 -3.04
C SER A 118 6.66 -7.21 -1.59
N ASN A 119 5.49 -6.63 -1.32
CA ASN A 119 4.87 -6.67 0.00
C ASN A 119 4.50 -8.10 0.41
N ASN A 120 4.00 -8.91 -0.53
CA ASN A 120 3.74 -10.34 -0.28
C ASN A 120 4.99 -11.04 0.26
N TYR A 121 6.13 -10.89 -0.43
CA TYR A 121 7.38 -11.52 -0.02
C TYR A 121 7.90 -11.03 1.34
N TYR A 122 7.93 -9.72 1.58
CA TYR A 122 8.55 -9.16 2.79
C TYR A 122 7.63 -9.12 4.01
N LEU A 123 6.31 -9.02 3.81
CA LEU A 123 5.33 -8.83 4.88
C LEU A 123 4.36 -10.01 5.02
N GLY A 124 4.38 -10.98 4.10
CA GLY A 124 3.41 -12.09 4.09
C GLY A 124 1.98 -11.65 3.75
N ALA A 125 1.81 -10.46 3.17
CA ALA A 125 0.51 -9.92 2.76
C ALA A 125 -0.01 -10.67 1.51
N PRO A 126 -1.08 -11.48 1.58
CA PRO A 126 -1.45 -12.40 0.49
C PRO A 126 -1.58 -11.74 -0.89
N ARG A 127 -2.13 -10.52 -0.97
CA ARG A 127 -2.24 -9.74 -2.20
C ARG A 127 -1.47 -8.41 -2.13
N GLY A 128 -0.52 -8.29 -1.20
CA GLY A 128 0.31 -7.10 -1.04
C GLY A 128 -0.36 -5.90 -0.39
N GLU A 129 -1.49 -6.13 0.27
CA GLU A 129 -2.24 -5.13 1.03
C GLU A 129 -1.42 -4.55 2.20
N ILE A 130 -1.49 -3.23 2.40
CA ILE A 130 -0.77 -2.55 3.50
C ILE A 130 -1.61 -2.36 4.76
N TYR A 131 -2.93 -2.48 4.64
CA TYR A 131 -3.86 -2.30 5.75
C TYR A 131 -4.71 -3.55 6.04
N GLY A 132 -4.39 -4.69 5.42
CA GLY A 132 -5.16 -5.92 5.58
C GLY A 132 -6.47 -5.86 4.80
N LEU A 133 -7.54 -6.38 5.42
CA LEU A 133 -8.89 -6.38 4.84
C LEU A 133 -9.35 -4.95 4.50
N ASP A 134 -10.25 -4.85 3.53
CA ASP A 134 -10.86 -3.59 3.13
C ASP A 134 -11.76 -3.00 4.24
N HIS A 135 -12.00 -1.70 4.25
CA HIS A 135 -12.78 -1.00 5.28
C HIS A 135 -14.26 -0.88 4.91
N THR A 136 -14.89 -2.00 4.58
CA THR A 136 -16.33 -2.02 4.26
C THR A 136 -17.20 -1.98 5.51
N ARG A 137 -18.45 -1.52 5.38
CA ARG A 137 -19.45 -1.60 6.46
C ARG A 137 -19.64 -3.05 6.92
N GLU A 138 -19.63 -3.97 5.98
CA GLU A 138 -19.81 -5.40 6.23
C GLU A 138 -18.70 -5.97 7.11
N ARG A 139 -17.43 -5.60 6.87
CA ARG A 139 -16.32 -5.98 7.76
C ARG A 139 -16.56 -5.59 9.21
N PHE A 140 -17.15 -4.42 9.45
CA PHE A 140 -17.44 -3.92 10.79
C PHE A 140 -18.76 -4.41 11.38
N SER A 141 -19.48 -5.32 10.71
CA SER A 141 -20.66 -5.96 11.28
C SER A 141 -20.33 -6.74 12.56
N LEU A 142 -21.34 -6.96 13.40
CA LEU A 142 -21.22 -7.75 14.62
C LEU A 142 -20.75 -9.17 14.33
N TRP A 143 -21.30 -9.77 13.26
CA TRP A 143 -20.94 -11.12 12.83
C TRP A 143 -19.47 -11.21 12.41
N ASN A 144 -19.03 -10.33 11.51
CA ASN A 144 -17.65 -10.32 11.07
C ASN A 144 -16.70 -10.02 12.23
N ASN A 145 -17.04 -9.12 13.16
CA ASN A 145 -16.23 -8.92 14.36
C ASN A 145 -16.14 -10.14 15.31
N ALA A 146 -17.14 -11.02 15.29
CA ALA A 146 -17.16 -12.25 16.09
C ALA A 146 -16.27 -13.34 15.50
N ILE A 147 -16.25 -13.48 14.17
CA ILE A 147 -15.42 -14.46 13.46
C ILE A 147 -13.99 -13.93 13.21
N LEU A 148 -13.75 -12.63 13.11
CA LEU A 148 -12.42 -12.09 12.77
C LEU A 148 -11.43 -12.00 13.94
N ARG A 149 -11.75 -12.56 15.11
CA ARG A 149 -10.80 -12.62 16.24
C ARG A 149 -9.79 -13.76 15.95
N ALA A 150 -8.71 -13.92 16.70
CA ALA A 150 -7.70 -14.94 16.37
C ALA A 150 -7.74 -16.15 17.33
N LYS A 151 -8.38 -17.29 17.01
CA LYS A 151 -8.39 -18.49 17.90
C LYS A 151 -7.41 -19.52 17.37
N THR A 152 -6.78 -20.26 18.28
CA THR A 152 -6.02 -21.46 17.94
C THR A 152 -6.50 -22.60 18.83
N ASP A 153 -6.43 -23.82 18.32
CA ASP A 153 -6.73 -25.04 19.10
C ASP A 153 -5.50 -25.53 19.87
N ILE A 154 -4.38 -24.81 19.78
CA ILE A 154 -3.11 -25.13 20.43
C ILE A 154 -2.99 -24.29 21.71
N PRO A 155 -3.02 -24.91 22.90
CA PRO A 155 -2.85 -24.19 24.17
C PRO A 155 -1.56 -23.36 24.18
N GLY A 156 -1.68 -22.07 24.51
CA GLY A 156 -0.55 -21.14 24.58
C GLY A 156 -0.16 -20.46 23.26
N LEU A 157 -0.71 -20.87 22.11
CA LEU A 157 -0.45 -20.20 20.83
C LEU A 157 -1.41 -19.03 20.61
N VAL A 158 -0.89 -17.80 20.58
CA VAL A 158 -1.68 -16.59 20.34
C VAL A 158 -1.33 -16.00 18.97
N MET A 159 -2.33 -15.82 18.12
CA MET A 159 -2.19 -15.11 16.84
C MET A 159 -2.49 -13.61 17.03
N ARG A 160 -1.57 -12.76 16.59
CA ARG A 160 -1.79 -11.31 16.49
C ARG A 160 -2.03 -10.97 15.04
N THR A 161 -3.21 -10.47 14.74
CA THR A 161 -3.65 -10.23 13.37
C THR A 161 -4.22 -8.83 13.21
N THR A 162 -4.01 -8.25 12.02
CA THR A 162 -4.52 -6.95 11.57
C THR A 162 -5.97 -7.01 11.07
N ILE A 163 -6.64 -8.16 11.26
CA ILE A 163 -7.97 -8.38 10.69
C ILE A 163 -9.03 -7.45 11.32
N ARG A 164 -8.99 -7.18 12.64
CA ARG A 164 -9.94 -6.27 13.32
C ARG A 164 -9.54 -4.80 13.36
N TYR A 165 -8.25 -4.52 13.32
CA TYR A 165 -7.70 -3.17 13.47
C TYR A 165 -6.64 -2.97 12.39
N THR A 166 -6.57 -1.79 11.80
CA THR A 166 -5.62 -1.49 10.72
C THR A 166 -4.49 -0.58 11.20
N GLY A 167 -3.30 -0.76 10.65
CA GLY A 167 -2.12 0.03 11.02
C GLY A 167 -1.53 -0.35 12.38
N ILE A 168 -0.71 0.53 12.96
CA ILE A 168 0.09 0.26 14.17
C ILE A 168 -0.80 -0.08 15.39
N THR A 169 -2.01 0.48 15.45
CA THR A 169 -2.97 0.25 16.55
C THR A 169 -3.45 -1.20 16.65
N SER A 170 -3.33 -1.97 15.56
CA SER A 170 -3.69 -3.39 15.53
C SER A 170 -2.81 -4.26 16.41
N ASN A 171 -1.50 -4.03 16.40
CA ASN A 171 -0.56 -4.76 17.23
C ASN A 171 -0.79 -4.47 18.72
N THR A 172 -1.22 -3.25 19.06
CA THR A 172 -1.48 -2.84 20.44
C THR A 172 -2.82 -3.37 20.96
N ALA A 173 -3.88 -3.36 20.14
CA ALA A 173 -5.23 -3.79 20.54
C ALA A 173 -5.41 -5.34 20.54
N SER A 174 -4.63 -6.06 19.73
CA SER A 174 -4.69 -7.54 19.64
C SER A 174 -4.39 -8.27 20.95
N LYS A 175 -3.80 -7.60 21.96
CA LYS A 175 -3.56 -8.15 23.31
C LYS A 175 -4.82 -8.62 24.04
N ARG A 176 -6.02 -8.24 23.58
CA ARG A 176 -7.24 -8.31 24.39
C ARG A 176 -8.26 -9.36 23.94
N TYR A 177 -8.20 -9.89 22.71
CA TYR A 177 -9.25 -10.79 22.20
C TYR A 177 -8.76 -11.74 21.09
N SER A 178 -9.07 -13.03 21.21
CA SER A 178 -8.70 -14.15 20.31
C SER A 178 -9.95 -15.04 20.01
N GLY A 179 -10.25 -15.43 18.76
CA GLY A 179 -11.53 -16.06 18.26
C GLY A 179 -11.75 -16.08 16.70
N GLY A 180 -11.37 -17.15 15.96
CA GLY A 180 -11.00 -17.26 14.52
C GLY A 180 -12.01 -17.15 13.35
N CYS A 181 -11.47 -16.89 12.13
CA CYS A 181 -11.64 -17.56 10.81
C CYS A 181 -11.87 -16.69 9.53
N GLU A 182 -11.63 -17.34 8.38
CA GLU A 182 -11.21 -16.89 7.03
C GLU A 182 -12.27 -16.30 6.06
N LYS A 183 -11.69 -15.69 5.00
CA LYS A 183 -12.22 -15.25 3.69
C LYS A 183 -13.38 -14.25 3.68
N GLY A 184 -13.03 -13.01 3.30
CA GLY A 184 -13.95 -11.95 2.92
C GLY A 184 -13.49 -11.29 1.60
N ASP A 185 -14.48 -10.77 0.90
CA ASP A 185 -14.56 -10.35 -0.51
C ASP A 185 -13.42 -9.46 -1.07
N ASP A 186 -13.22 -9.57 -2.39
CA ASP A 186 -11.99 -9.27 -3.15
C ASP A 186 -11.75 -7.78 -3.49
N GLY A 187 -11.85 -6.90 -2.49
CA GLY A 187 -11.72 -5.43 -2.67
C GLY A 187 -10.49 -4.76 -2.05
N ALA A 188 -9.43 -5.50 -1.69
CA ALA A 188 -8.33 -4.93 -0.91
C ALA A 188 -7.57 -3.80 -1.62
N LEU A 189 -7.28 -2.71 -0.90
CA LEU A 189 -6.43 -1.61 -1.40
C LEU A 189 -4.98 -2.10 -1.52
N TYR A 190 -4.56 -2.36 -2.76
CA TYR A 190 -3.22 -2.78 -3.12
C TYR A 190 -2.32 -1.55 -3.28
N THR A 191 -1.13 -1.56 -2.69
CA THR A 191 -0.26 -0.38 -2.73
C THR A 191 1.17 -0.69 -3.09
N THR A 192 1.76 0.25 -3.81
CA THR A 192 3.18 0.31 -4.12
C THR A 192 3.81 1.33 -3.17
N LYS A 193 4.88 0.93 -2.49
CA LYS A 193 5.68 1.83 -1.64
C LYS A 193 6.92 2.25 -2.42
N PHE A 194 7.13 3.54 -2.48
CA PHE A 194 8.33 4.14 -3.01
C PHE A 194 9.14 4.75 -1.87
N ALA A 195 10.44 4.47 -1.86
CA ALA A 195 11.40 5.20 -1.06
C ALA A 195 12.30 5.94 -2.05
N VAL A 196 12.17 7.26 -2.09
CA VAL A 196 13.09 8.16 -2.79
C VAL A 196 14.04 8.69 -1.73
N VAL A 197 15.34 8.52 -1.96
CA VAL A 197 16.42 9.05 -1.11
C VAL A 197 17.17 10.11 -1.89
#